data_AF-A0A4Z0EE65-F1
#
_entry.id   AF-A0A4Z0EE65-F1
#
_cell.length_a   1.000
_cell.length_b   1.000
_cell.length_c   1.000
_cell.angle_alpha   90.00
_cell.angle_beta   90.00
_cell.angle_gamma   90.00
#
_symmetry.space_group_name_H-M   'P 1'
#
loop_
_entity.id
_entity.type
_entity.pdbx_description
1 polymer ?
#
loop_
_entity_poly.entity_id
_entity_poly.type
_entity_poly.pdbx_seq_one_letter_code
_entity_poly.pdbx_strand_id
1 'polypeptide(L)'
;MTRRIPEALAAAMLAAAMLAAPAFADDNDYPTDVRADYVFGCMAANGQTREALEKCSCSLDALASILPYDRYVQASTILSMRQGIGQRTAAFKSTKMFDDKVAELRRAQAEAEIRCYRGAS
;
A
#
# COMPACT_ATOMS: atom_id res chain seq x y z
N MET A 1 50.24 12.79 -24.23
CA MET A 1 48.99 12.16 -24.72
C MET A 1 48.56 10.95 -23.89
N THR A 2 49.50 10.14 -23.37
CA THR A 2 49.24 8.91 -22.60
C THR A 2 48.56 9.10 -21.22
N ARG A 3 48.71 10.28 -20.58
CA ARG A 3 48.05 10.60 -19.29
C ARG A 3 46.55 10.92 -19.38
N ARG A 4 46.03 11.31 -20.55
CA ARG A 4 44.62 11.69 -20.73
C ARG A 4 43.69 10.49 -20.90
N ILE A 5 44.24 9.35 -21.32
CA ILE A 5 43.51 8.09 -21.53
C ILE A 5 43.02 7.48 -20.21
N PRO A 6 43.84 7.37 -19.14
CA PRO A 6 43.36 6.83 -17.86
C PRO A 6 42.36 7.76 -17.16
N GLU A 7 42.49 9.08 -17.31
CA GLU A 7 41.53 10.05 -16.76
C GLU A 7 40.16 9.95 -17.43
N ALA A 8 40.12 9.78 -18.76
CA ALA A 8 38.88 9.58 -19.49
C ALA A 8 38.20 8.24 -19.16
N LEU A 9 38.99 7.17 -18.92
CA LEU A 9 38.46 5.87 -18.50
C LEU A 9 37.90 5.91 -17.08
N ALA A 10 38.60 6.57 -16.15
CA ALA A 10 38.13 6.74 -14.79
C ALA A 10 36.84 7.57 -14.73
N ALA A 11 36.74 8.65 -15.52
CA ALA A 11 35.53 9.45 -15.65
C ALA A 11 34.36 8.65 -16.25
N ALA A 12 34.62 7.81 -17.27
CA ALA A 12 33.60 6.96 -17.88
C ALA A 12 33.09 5.87 -16.92
N MET A 13 33.98 5.26 -16.12
CA MET A 13 33.59 4.28 -15.09
C MET A 13 32.77 4.92 -13.97
N LEU A 14 33.12 6.14 -13.55
CA LEU A 14 32.37 6.86 -12.52
C LEU A 14 30.97 7.30 -13.02
N ALA A 15 30.87 7.68 -14.30
CA ALA A 15 29.59 8.00 -14.94
C ALA A 15 28.69 6.76 -15.08
N ALA A 16 29.25 5.61 -15.46
CA ALA A 16 28.49 4.36 -15.58
C ALA A 16 27.93 3.87 -14.23
N ALA A 17 28.62 4.13 -13.11
CA ALA A 17 28.15 3.80 -11.77
C ALA A 17 26.91 4.62 -11.34
N MET A 18 26.70 5.82 -11.87
CA MET A 18 25.53 6.65 -11.53
C MET A 18 24.25 6.23 -12.26
N LEU A 19 24.34 5.51 -13.38
CA LEU A 19 23.16 4.97 -14.08
C LEU A 19 22.63 3.66 -13.49
N ALA A 20 23.37 3.04 -12.57
CA ALA A 20 22.99 1.79 -11.90
C ALA A 20 22.39 2.02 -10.51
N ALA A 21 22.01 3.26 -10.17
CA ALA A 21 21.27 3.51 -8.94
C ALA A 21 19.96 2.68 -8.99
N PRO A 22 19.69 1.80 -8.01
CA PRO A 22 18.40 1.15 -7.93
C PRO A 22 17.35 2.26 -7.86
N ALA A 23 16.33 2.18 -8.73
CA ALA A 23 15.14 3.00 -8.55
C ALA A 23 14.71 2.82 -7.09
N PHE A 24 14.51 3.92 -6.36
CA PHE A 24 13.96 3.87 -5.01
C PHE A 24 12.72 2.99 -5.07
N ALA A 25 12.81 1.77 -4.52
CA ALA A 25 11.65 0.95 -4.33
C ALA A 25 10.74 1.77 -3.42
N ASP A 26 9.52 2.06 -3.87
CA ASP A 26 8.50 2.58 -2.98
C ASP A 26 8.37 1.55 -1.86
N ASP A 27 8.57 1.96 -0.61
CA ASP A 27 8.32 1.09 0.56
C ASP A 27 6.83 0.66 0.60
N ASN A 28 5.98 1.34 -0.19
CA ASN A 28 4.61 0.96 -0.43
C ASN A 28 4.49 0.07 -1.70
N ASP A 29 4.16 -1.21 -1.49
CA ASP A 29 3.98 -2.20 -2.56
C ASP A 29 2.61 -2.09 -3.28
N TYR A 30 1.77 -1.10 -2.93
CA TYR A 30 0.45 -0.94 -3.50
C TYR A 30 0.50 -0.16 -4.82
N PRO A 31 -0.11 -0.67 -5.90
CA PRO A 31 -0.28 0.08 -7.13
C PRO A 31 -1.00 1.42 -6.93
N THR A 32 -0.62 2.44 -7.69
CA THR A 32 -1.12 3.82 -7.53
C THR A 32 -2.64 3.94 -7.64
N ASP A 33 -3.26 3.17 -8.53
CA ASP A 33 -4.71 3.07 -8.67
C ASP A 33 -5.38 2.55 -7.39
N VAL A 34 -4.83 1.49 -6.78
CA VAL A 34 -5.34 0.95 -5.51
C VAL A 34 -5.17 1.95 -4.37
N ARG A 35 -4.05 2.68 -4.36
CA ARG A 35 -3.81 3.74 -3.37
C ARG A 35 -4.87 4.82 -3.50
N ALA A 36 -5.14 5.29 -4.71
CA ALA A 36 -6.16 6.30 -4.98
C ALA A 36 -7.56 5.81 -4.58
N ASP A 37 -7.94 4.59 -4.97
CA ASP A 37 -9.24 4.01 -4.64
C ASP A 37 -9.46 3.88 -3.13
N TYR A 38 -8.43 3.45 -2.38
CA TYR A 38 -8.50 3.38 -0.92
C TYR A 38 -8.73 4.77 -0.31
N VAL A 39 -7.95 5.78 -0.74
CA VAL A 39 -8.07 7.15 -0.22
C VAL A 39 -9.43 7.74 -0.56
N PHE A 40 -9.94 7.55 -1.77
CA PHE A 40 -11.28 8.02 -2.15
C PHE A 40 -12.37 7.34 -1.33
N GLY A 41 -12.29 6.03 -1.12
CA GLY A 41 -13.22 5.30 -0.25
C GLY A 41 -13.19 5.78 1.20
N CYS A 42 -11.99 6.01 1.75
CA CYS A 42 -11.81 6.55 3.09
C CYS A 42 -12.39 7.97 3.21
N MET A 43 -12.13 8.84 2.24
CA MET A 43 -12.65 10.22 2.24
C MET A 43 -14.18 10.25 2.16
N ALA A 44 -14.79 9.36 1.37
CA ALA A 44 -16.24 9.23 1.29
C ALA A 44 -16.88 8.89 2.66
N ALA A 45 -16.18 8.12 3.50
CA ALA A 45 -16.62 7.80 4.85
C ALA A 45 -16.28 8.89 5.90
N ASN A 46 -15.36 9.81 5.61
CA ASN A 46 -14.79 10.75 6.59
C ASN A 46 -14.95 12.24 6.22
N GLY A 47 -15.85 12.58 5.30
CA GLY A 47 -16.30 13.97 5.06
C GLY A 47 -15.65 14.70 3.88
N GLN A 48 -14.83 14.03 3.06
CA GLN A 48 -14.28 14.57 1.80
C GLN A 48 -13.56 15.94 1.90
N THR A 49 -12.96 16.25 3.05
CA THR A 49 -12.20 17.49 3.26
C THR A 49 -10.71 17.30 2.95
N ARG A 50 -9.96 18.41 2.91
CA ARG A 50 -8.49 18.38 2.85
C ARG A 50 -7.89 17.65 4.06
N GLU A 51 -8.45 17.86 5.25
CA GLU A 51 -8.03 17.16 6.46
C GLU A 51 -8.29 15.64 6.35
N ALA A 52 -9.46 15.24 5.80
CA ALA A 52 -9.76 13.84 5.55
C ALA A 52 -8.78 13.23 4.54
N LEU A 53 -8.39 13.96 3.48
CA LEU A 53 -7.37 13.52 2.54
C LEU A 53 -6.03 13.23 3.24
N GLU A 54 -5.59 14.11 4.12
CA GLU A 54 -4.34 13.96 4.87
C GLU A 54 -4.37 12.75 5.80
N LYS A 55 -5.46 12.58 6.57
CA LYS A 55 -5.65 11.43 7.47
C LYS A 55 -5.82 10.11 6.71
N CYS A 56 -6.56 10.10 5.60
CA CYS A 56 -6.75 8.92 4.76
C CYS A 56 -5.47 8.49 4.04
N SER A 57 -4.64 9.44 3.59
CA SER A 57 -3.32 9.16 3.02
C SER A 57 -2.41 8.53 4.06
N CYS A 58 -2.33 9.11 5.26
CA CYS A 58 -1.60 8.52 6.39
C CYS A 58 -2.10 7.09 6.70
N SER A 59 -3.42 6.88 6.73
CA SER A 59 -4.01 5.58 7.04
C SER A 59 -3.57 4.50 6.04
N LEU A 60 -3.50 4.85 4.75
CA LEU A 60 -3.04 3.93 3.72
C LEU A 60 -1.54 3.62 3.85
N ASP A 61 -0.70 4.62 4.11
CA ASP A 61 0.73 4.40 4.27
C ASP A 61 1.02 3.53 5.51
N ALA A 62 0.29 3.77 6.61
CA ALA A 62 0.35 2.93 7.79
C ALA A 62 -0.14 1.50 7.51
N LEU A 63 -1.23 1.35 6.74
CA LEU A 63 -1.73 0.03 6.32
C LEU A 63 -0.69 -0.72 5.49
N ALA A 64 -0.11 -0.08 4.48
CA ALA A 64 0.89 -0.68 3.60
C ALA A 64 2.15 -1.11 4.37
N SER A 65 2.53 -0.38 5.43
CA SER A 65 3.65 -0.78 6.30
C SER A 65 3.41 -2.06 7.12
N ILE A 66 2.16 -2.50 7.25
CA ILE A 66 1.76 -3.65 8.08
C ILE A 66 1.27 -4.82 7.22
N LEU A 67 0.55 -4.53 6.13
CA LEU A 67 -0.17 -5.50 5.33
C LEU A 67 0.30 -5.47 3.87
N PRO A 68 1.03 -6.50 3.40
CA PRO A 68 1.44 -6.59 2.01
C PRO A 68 0.25 -6.61 1.04
N TYR A 69 0.45 -6.08 -0.17
CA TYR A 69 -0.58 -5.92 -1.18
C TYR A 69 -1.32 -7.23 -1.50
N ASP A 70 -0.61 -8.35 -1.61
CA ASP A 70 -1.22 -9.66 -1.87
C ASP A 70 -2.23 -10.08 -0.78
N ARG A 71 -1.97 -9.72 0.48
CA ARG A 71 -2.88 -9.99 1.60
C ARG A 71 -4.10 -9.07 1.57
N TYR A 72 -3.89 -7.82 1.18
CA TYR A 72 -4.98 -6.89 0.94
C TYR A 72 -5.92 -7.40 -0.17
N VAL A 73 -5.38 -7.84 -1.31
CA VAL A 73 -6.18 -8.37 -2.42
C VAL A 73 -6.96 -9.63 -2.01
N GLN A 74 -6.35 -10.52 -1.23
CA GLN A 74 -7.05 -11.69 -0.68
C GLN A 74 -8.26 -11.28 0.17
N ALA A 75 -8.04 -10.37 1.12
CA ALA A 75 -9.08 -9.90 2.02
C ALA A 75 -10.18 -9.09 1.30
N SER A 76 -9.81 -8.20 0.38
CA SER A 76 -10.76 -7.39 -0.40
C SER A 76 -11.63 -8.27 -1.30
N THR A 77 -11.03 -9.29 -1.94
CA THR A 77 -11.77 -10.28 -2.75
C THR A 77 -12.79 -11.04 -1.91
N ILE A 78 -12.40 -11.50 -0.72
CA ILE A 78 -13.32 -12.17 0.21
C ILE A 78 -14.47 -11.24 0.59
N LEU A 79 -14.18 -9.98 0.93
CA LEU A 79 -15.21 -9.01 1.29
C LEU A 79 -16.19 -8.75 0.14
N SER A 80 -15.70 -8.63 -1.09
CA SER A 80 -16.56 -8.49 -2.29
C SER A 80 -17.48 -9.71 -2.48
N MET A 81 -16.96 -10.93 -2.31
CA MET A 81 -17.78 -12.15 -2.42
C MET A 81 -18.83 -12.27 -1.30
N ARG A 82 -18.58 -11.66 -0.14
CA ARG A 82 -19.52 -11.62 1.00
C ARG A 82 -20.72 -10.69 0.77
N GLN A 83 -20.63 -9.74 -0.18
CA GLN A 83 -21.72 -8.80 -0.49
C GLN A 83 -22.82 -9.40 -1.37
N GLY A 84 -22.56 -10.54 -2.02
CA GLY A 84 -23.54 -11.24 -2.86
C GLY A 84 -24.70 -11.89 -2.09
N ILE A 85 -25.57 -12.58 -2.83
CA ILE A 85 -26.72 -13.33 -2.29
C ILE A 85 -26.60 -14.80 -2.71
N GLY A 86 -27.00 -15.72 -1.83
CA GLY A 86 -27.09 -17.16 -2.11
C GLY A 86 -26.02 -18.03 -1.44
N GLN A 87 -26.01 -19.32 -1.78
CA GLN A 87 -25.19 -20.33 -1.10
C GLN A 87 -23.69 -20.09 -1.23
N ARG A 88 -23.23 -19.53 -2.36
CA ARG A 88 -21.81 -19.19 -2.55
C ARG A 88 -21.36 -18.14 -1.54
N THR A 89 -22.17 -17.11 -1.30
CA THR A 89 -21.89 -16.11 -0.26
C THR A 89 -21.85 -16.72 1.14
N ALA A 90 -22.73 -17.68 1.43
CA ALA A 90 -22.71 -18.38 2.72
C ALA A 90 -21.38 -19.10 2.96
N ALA A 91 -20.82 -19.77 1.96
CA ALA A 91 -19.50 -20.39 2.04
C ALA A 91 -18.38 -19.37 2.33
N PHE A 92 -18.41 -18.20 1.70
CA PHE A 92 -17.43 -17.14 1.97
C PHE A 92 -17.55 -16.53 3.37
N LYS A 93 -18.75 -16.55 3.97
CA LYS A 93 -19.04 -16.07 5.33
C LYS A 93 -18.72 -17.10 6.42
N SER A 94 -18.76 -18.39 6.13
CA SER A 94 -18.58 -19.47 7.13
C SER A 94 -17.19 -20.11 7.14
N THR A 95 -16.35 -19.84 6.14
CA THR A 95 -15.03 -20.44 6.03
C THR A 95 -14.02 -19.70 6.92
N LYS A 96 -13.53 -20.38 7.97
CA LYS A 96 -12.58 -19.82 8.95
C LYS A 96 -11.32 -19.20 8.32
N MET A 97 -10.74 -19.85 7.31
CA MET A 97 -9.57 -19.31 6.61
C MET A 97 -9.82 -17.92 6.03
N PHE A 98 -11.04 -17.66 5.53
CA PHE A 98 -11.42 -16.36 5.00
C PHE A 98 -11.64 -15.33 6.11
N ASP A 99 -12.20 -15.75 7.24
CA ASP A 99 -12.31 -14.89 8.43
C ASP A 99 -10.94 -14.45 8.93
N ASP A 100 -9.97 -15.36 8.98
CA ASP A 100 -8.62 -15.05 9.47
C ASP A 100 -7.94 -13.99 8.56
N LYS A 101 -8.16 -14.05 7.24
CA LYS A 101 -7.66 -13.05 6.27
C LYS A 101 -8.35 -11.70 6.41
N VAL A 102 -9.67 -11.68 6.57
CA VAL A 102 -10.42 -10.43 6.81
C VAL A 102 -10.01 -9.83 8.16
N ALA A 103 -9.82 -10.65 9.19
CA ALA A 103 -9.40 -10.19 10.51
C ALA A 103 -7.99 -9.58 10.48
N GLU A 104 -7.07 -10.13 9.69
CA GLU A 104 -5.75 -9.57 9.44
C GLU A 104 -5.84 -8.15 8.86
N LEU A 105 -6.64 -7.96 7.80
CA LEU A 105 -6.89 -6.63 7.22
C LEU A 105 -7.52 -5.68 8.24
N ARG A 106 -8.53 -6.10 8.99
CA ARG A 106 -9.23 -5.25 9.98
C ARG A 106 -8.32 -4.82 11.13
N ARG A 107 -7.40 -5.69 11.57
CA ARG A 107 -6.39 -5.33 12.58
C ARG A 107 -5.44 -4.27 12.06
N ALA A 108 -4.91 -4.45 10.85
CA ALA A 108 -4.01 -3.46 10.23
C ALA A 108 -4.71 -2.11 10.02
N GLN A 109 -5.99 -2.12 9.61
CA GLN A 109 -6.81 -0.90 9.50
C GLN A 109 -7.02 -0.22 10.85
N ALA A 110 -7.34 -0.97 11.91
CA ALA A 110 -7.51 -0.41 13.24
C ALA A 110 -6.22 0.22 13.78
N GLU A 111 -5.07 -0.40 13.50
CA GLU A 111 -3.77 0.17 13.86
C GLU A 111 -3.46 1.45 13.08
N ALA A 112 -3.74 1.47 11.78
CA ALA A 112 -3.62 2.67 10.96
C ALA A 112 -4.52 3.81 11.45
N GLU A 113 -5.76 3.51 11.86
CA GLU A 113 -6.68 4.48 12.43
C GLU A 113 -6.12 5.09 13.73
N ILE A 114 -5.59 4.27 14.63
CA ILE A 114 -4.96 4.75 15.87
C ILE A 114 -3.80 5.71 15.56
N ARG A 115 -2.91 5.32 14.64
CA ARG A 115 -1.73 6.13 14.27
C ARG A 115 -2.11 7.46 13.64
N CYS A 116 -3.10 7.47 12.76
CA CYS A 116 -3.39 8.62 11.90
C CYS A 116 -4.52 9.53 12.38
N TYR A 117 -5.44 9.04 13.22
CA TYR A 117 -6.57 9.83 13.71
C TYR A 117 -6.44 10.27 15.17
N ARG A 118 -5.67 9.56 16.00
CA ARG A 118 -5.51 9.93 17.43
C ARG A 118 -4.30 10.80 17.74
N GLY A 119 -3.32 10.90 16.83
CA GLY A 119 -2.08 11.65 17.03
C GLY A 119 -1.95 12.99 16.30
N ALA A 120 -2.94 13.35 15.46
CA ALA A 120 -2.91 14.55 14.60
C ALA A 120 -4.02 15.55 14.97
N SER A 121 -4.13 15.86 16.27
CA SER A 121 -5.03 16.90 16.82
C SER A 121 -4.22 17.99 17.51
#